data_AF-A0A251QWC3-F1
#
_entry.id   AF-A0A251QWC3-F1
#
_cell.length_a   1.000
_cell.length_b   1.000
_cell.length_c   1.000
_cell.angle_alpha   90.00
_cell.angle_beta   90.00
_cell.angle_gamma   90.00
#
_symmetry.space_group_name_H-M   'P 1'
#
loop_
_entity.id
_entity.type
_entity.pdbx_description
1 polymer ?
#
loop_
_entity_poly.entity_id
_entity_poly.type
_entity_poly.pdbx_seq_one_letter_code
_entity_poly.pdbx_strand_id
1 'polypeptide(L)'
;MGINIIFQIFVAYLFLLVSCSAQNNVPAVFTFGDSLVDVGNNNNLRTIAKANFYPHGMDFGNNPTGRFSNGRTVVDIIQTY
;
A
#
# COMPACT_ATOMS: atom_id res chain seq x y z
N MET A 1 25.95 -15.10 43.54
CA MET A 1 26.30 -14.58 42.19
C MET A 1 25.56 -15.33 41.08
N GLY A 2 25.60 -16.67 41.03
CA GLY A 2 24.93 -17.46 39.97
C GLY A 2 23.39 -17.38 39.90
N ILE A 3 22.69 -17.32 41.04
CA ILE A 3 21.22 -17.24 41.08
C ILE A 3 20.67 -15.96 40.44
N ASN A 4 21.34 -14.82 40.63
CA ASN A 4 20.93 -13.55 40.03
C ASN A 4 21.11 -13.56 38.51
N ILE A 5 22.14 -14.25 38.01
CA ILE A 5 22.41 -14.39 36.57
C ILE A 5 21.31 -15.25 35.92
N ILE A 6 20.92 -16.37 36.56
CA ILE A 6 19.85 -17.24 36.04
C ILE A 6 18.51 -16.50 36.00
N PHE A 7 18.20 -15.72 37.04
CA PHE A 7 16.99 -14.91 37.08
C PHE A 7 16.97 -13.84 35.98
N GLN A 8 18.10 -13.15 35.76
CA GLN A 8 18.22 -12.16 34.69
C GLN A 8 18.06 -12.77 33.29
N ILE A 9 18.63 -13.96 33.05
CA ILE A 9 18.46 -14.69 31.79
C ILE A 9 16.99 -15.09 31.58
N PHE A 10 16.34 -15.57 32.64
CA PHE A 10 14.92 -15.94 32.58
C PHE A 10 14.02 -14.75 32.25
N VAL A 11 14.27 -13.59 32.86
CA VAL A 11 13.54 -12.35 32.58
C VAL A 11 13.80 -11.88 31.13
N ALA A 12 15.04 -11.92 30.65
CA ALA A 12 15.36 -11.56 29.27
C ALA A 12 14.68 -12.51 28.26
N TYR A 13 14.64 -13.80 28.55
CA TYR A 13 13.93 -14.79 27.73
C TYR A 13 12.43 -14.52 27.69
N LEU A 14 11.82 -14.19 28.83
CA LEU A 14 10.40 -13.81 28.90
C LEU A 14 10.10 -12.56 28.06
N PHE A 15 10.98 -11.55 28.08
CA PHE A 15 10.85 -10.35 27.25
C PHE A 15 10.93 -10.65 25.73
N LEU A 16 11.80 -11.57 25.31
CA LEU A 16 11.86 -12.02 23.92
C LEU A 16 10.59 -12.75 23.48
N LEU A 17 9.98 -13.56 24.36
CA LEU A 17 8.73 -14.26 24.05
C LEU A 17 7.52 -13.33 23.91
N VAL A 18 7.54 -12.17 24.57
CA VAL A 18 6.46 -11.15 24.52
C VAL A 18 6.61 -10.19 23.34
N SER A 19 7.68 -10.31 22.55
CA SER A 19 7.92 -9.45 21.38
C SER A 19 6.99 -9.86 20.23
N CYS A 20 5.78 -9.28 20.21
CA CYS A 20 4.86 -9.41 19.10
C CYS A 20 5.30 -8.47 17.97
N SER A 21 5.72 -9.02 16.82
CA SER A 21 5.81 -8.24 15.59
C SER A 21 4.38 -7.98 15.13
N ALA A 22 3.90 -6.73 15.26
CA ALA A 22 2.67 -6.30 14.61
C ALA A 22 2.90 -6.37 13.10
N GLN A 23 2.52 -7.50 12.51
CA GLN A 23 2.60 -7.66 11.07
C GLN A 23 1.44 -6.89 10.45
N ASN A 24 1.74 -5.72 9.89
CA ASN A 24 0.81 -4.86 9.17
C ASN A 24 0.38 -5.49 7.84
N ASN A 25 -0.23 -6.67 7.88
CA ASN A 25 -0.83 -7.29 6.71
C ASN A 25 -2.21 -6.68 6.51
N VAL A 26 -2.28 -5.58 5.74
CA VAL A 26 -3.56 -5.05 5.26
C VAL A 26 -4.01 -5.94 4.10
N PRO A 27 -5.08 -6.76 4.25
CA PRO A 27 -5.43 -7.77 3.25
C PRO A 27 -6.03 -7.16 1.98
N ALA A 28 -6.65 -5.99 2.07
CA ALA A 28 -7.23 -5.26 0.95
C ALA A 28 -7.44 -3.78 1.31
N VAL A 29 -7.39 -2.92 0.30
CA VAL A 29 -7.73 -1.50 0.40
C VAL A 29 -8.85 -1.19 -0.60
N PHE A 30 -10.01 -0.77 -0.10
CA PHE A 30 -11.12 -0.31 -0.93
C PHE A 30 -11.08 1.21 -0.99
N THR A 31 -10.95 1.75 -2.20
CA THR A 31 -10.82 3.19 -2.41
C THR A 31 -12.05 3.73 -3.13
N PHE A 32 -12.60 4.81 -2.61
CA PHE A 32 -13.74 5.52 -3.18
C PHE A 32 -13.34 6.97 -3.44
N GLY A 33 -13.79 7.54 -4.55
CA GLY A 33 -13.49 8.93 -4.90
C GLY A 33 -13.79 9.22 -6.36
N ASP A 34 -13.07 10.20 -6.90
CA ASP A 34 -13.20 10.70 -8.27
C ASP A 34 -11.98 10.30 -9.15
N SER A 35 -11.75 11.07 -10.20
CA SER A 35 -10.57 10.99 -11.07
C SER A 35 -9.22 10.79 -10.37
N LEU A 36 -9.01 11.36 -9.18
CA LEU A 36 -7.74 11.29 -8.46
C LEU A 36 -7.39 9.87 -7.97
N VAL A 37 -8.39 9.00 -7.87
CA VAL A 37 -8.24 7.61 -7.43
C VAL A 37 -8.71 6.60 -8.48
N ASP A 38 -9.15 7.07 -9.66
CA ASP A 38 -9.56 6.20 -10.74
C ASP A 38 -8.35 5.52 -11.38
N VAL A 39 -8.43 4.19 -11.50
CA VAL A 39 -7.41 3.33 -12.12
C VAL A 39 -7.87 2.75 -13.46
N GLY A 40 -8.92 3.33 -14.05
CA GLY A 40 -9.48 2.94 -15.35
C GLY A 40 -10.92 2.43 -15.28
N ASN A 41 -11.62 2.59 -14.16
CA ASN A 41 -13.02 2.20 -13.99
C ASN A 41 -13.91 2.86 -15.05
N ASN A 42 -13.67 4.15 -15.34
CA ASN A 42 -14.46 4.89 -16.32
C ASN A 42 -14.32 4.39 -17.76
N ASN A 43 -13.27 3.61 -18.08
CA ASN A 43 -13.11 3.06 -19.43
C ASN A 43 -14.27 2.14 -19.82
N ASN A 44 -14.89 1.50 -18.81
CA ASN A 44 -16.03 0.59 -18.94
C ASN A 44 -17.40 1.30 -18.95
N LEU A 45 -17.43 2.62 -18.74
CA LEU A 45 -18.67 3.40 -18.71
C LEU A 45 -18.87 4.18 -20.02
N ARG A 46 -20.13 4.50 -20.32
CA ARG A 46 -20.50 5.41 -21.42
C ARG A 46 -20.35 6.87 -20.98
N THR A 47 -19.11 7.30 -20.80
CA THR A 47 -18.74 8.65 -20.37
C THR A 47 -17.63 9.23 -21.23
N ILE A 48 -17.53 10.56 -21.26
CA ILE A 48 -16.39 11.28 -21.83
C ILE A 48 -15.20 11.35 -20.87
N ALA A 49 -15.41 11.12 -19.58
CA ALA A 49 -14.38 11.17 -18.55
C ALA A 49 -13.52 9.90 -18.57
N LYS A 50 -12.72 9.71 -19.62
CA LYS A 50 -11.78 8.59 -19.76
C LYS A 50 -10.35 9.09 -19.72
N ALA A 51 -9.43 8.24 -19.27
CA ALA A 51 -7.99 8.50 -19.25
C ALA A 51 -7.19 7.37 -19.93
N ASN A 52 -7.79 6.73 -20.94
CA ASN A 52 -7.18 5.68 -21.75
C ASN A 52 -6.51 6.22 -23.03
N PHE A 53 -6.01 7.45 -22.99
CA PHE A 53 -5.28 8.10 -24.07
C PHE A 53 -4.10 8.92 -23.53
N TYR A 54 -3.13 9.24 -24.39
CA TYR A 54 -1.98 10.04 -24.03
C TYR A 54 -2.38 11.48 -23.65
N PRO A 55 -1.73 12.12 -22.65
CA PRO A 55 -0.44 11.75 -22.06
C PRO A 55 -0.51 10.83 -20.83
N HIS A 56 -1.71 10.41 -20.40
CA HIS A 56 -1.87 9.62 -19.18
C HIS A 56 -1.02 8.34 -19.19
N GLY A 57 -0.36 8.04 -18.08
CA GLY A 57 0.50 6.87 -17.91
C GLY A 57 1.87 6.90 -18.62
N MET A 58 2.28 8.02 -19.22
CA MET A 58 3.59 8.14 -19.89
C MET A 58 4.77 7.77 -18.96
N ASP A 59 4.73 8.21 -17.70
CA ASP A 59 5.80 7.97 -16.71
C ASP A 59 5.56 6.70 -15.86
N PHE A 60 4.39 6.05 -15.99
CA PHE A 60 4.04 4.85 -15.23
C PHE A 60 4.43 3.54 -15.94
N GLY A 61 4.50 3.58 -17.27
CA GLY A 61 4.81 2.43 -18.13
C GLY A 61 4.76 2.77 -19.62
N ASN A 62 4.86 4.06 -19.94
CA ASN A 62 4.78 4.63 -21.29
C ASN A 62 3.55 4.16 -22.10
N ASN A 63 2.41 3.98 -21.44
CA ASN A 63 1.15 3.58 -22.06
C ASN A 63 -0.06 4.14 -21.27
N PRO A 64 -1.20 4.44 -21.92
CA PRO A 64 -2.40 4.87 -21.22
C PRO A 64 -2.90 3.83 -20.22
N THR A 65 -2.97 4.23 -18.95
CA THR A 65 -3.33 3.34 -17.83
C THR A 65 -4.79 3.44 -17.40
N GLY A 66 -5.53 4.46 -17.87
CA GLY A 66 -6.86 4.77 -17.32
C GLY A 66 -6.81 5.63 -16.05
N ARG A 67 -5.63 5.98 -15.54
CA ARG A 67 -5.46 6.93 -14.43
C ARG A 67 -5.42 8.35 -14.98
N PHE A 68 -6.04 9.32 -14.28
CA PHE A 68 -5.94 10.74 -14.61
C PHE A 68 -4.61 11.36 -14.16
N SER A 69 -3.49 10.66 -14.42
CA SER A 69 -2.13 11.03 -14.06
C SER A 69 -1.14 10.43 -15.06
N ASN A 70 0.05 11.02 -15.15
CA ASN A 70 1.17 10.44 -15.92
C ASN A 70 1.87 9.31 -15.16
N GLY A 71 1.65 9.20 -13.84
CA GLY A 71 2.33 8.29 -12.93
C GLY A 71 1.40 7.58 -11.95
N ARG A 72 1.97 7.16 -10.81
CA ARG A 72 1.22 6.58 -9.68
C ARG A 72 0.28 7.63 -9.08
N THR A 73 -0.90 7.20 -8.68
CA THR A 73 -1.81 7.99 -7.83
C THR A 73 -1.34 7.92 -6.37
N VAL A 74 -1.88 8.79 -5.51
CA VAL A 74 -1.62 8.74 -4.06
C VAL A 74 -2.02 7.38 -3.48
N VAL A 75 -3.07 6.76 -4.01
CA VAL A 75 -3.56 5.45 -3.58
C VAL A 75 -2.57 4.35 -3.93
N ASP A 76 -1.99 4.37 -5.14
CA ASP A 76 -0.94 3.42 -5.53
C ASP A 76 0.28 3.51 -4.59
N ILE A 77 0.59 4.72 -4.11
CA ILE A 77 1.68 4.96 -3.15
C ILE A 77 1.31 4.38 -1.78
N ILE A 78 0.15 4.74 -1.23
CA ILE A 78 -0.31 4.29 0.09
C ILE A 78 -0.41 2.76 0.15
N GLN A 79 -0.88 2.11 -0.92
CA GLN A 79 -0.99 0.65 -0.98
C GLN A 79 0.36 -0.08 -1.06
N THR A 80 1.45 0.63 -1.35
CA THR A 80 2.80 0.06 -1.37
C THR A 80 3.41 0.00 0.05
N TYR A 81 2.92 0.81 0.99
CA TYR A 81 3.41 0.91 2.37
C TYR A 81 2.50 0.18 3.35
#